data_AF-C9ZE40-F1
#
_entry.id   AF-C9ZE40-F1
#
_cell.length_a   1.000
_cell.length_b   1.000
_cell.length_c   1.000
_cell.angle_alpha   90.00
_cell.angle_beta   90.00
_cell.angle_gamma   90.00
#
_symmetry.space_group_name_H-M   'P 1'
#
loop_
_entity.id
_entity.type
_entity.pdbx_description
1 polymer ?
#
loop_
_entity_poly.entity_id
_entity_poly.type
_entity_poly.pdbx_seq_one_letter_code
_entity_poly.pdbx_strand_id
1 'polypeptide(L)'
;MTKAIESLVPGSTPAFLTVTVTETLPGTAGHDGQPHKHTWTGRPDEVAERQFTALYGRPRTETEVSPLDPAETDWMPSARWYPLRPGDLVHIHYEAGLAGVPAAFGETYIVGDAGTPGDPVPRLLSMVLLAHTLPDSTPEDDVKNLTGCYEAEAADDPLYAPWFEAKPHRLTIVRDGRVVHDGGAK
;
A
#
# COMPACT_ATOMS: atom_id res chain seq x y z
N MET A 1 -12.19 -18.68 -16.12
CA MET A 1 -10.88 -18.88 -16.78
C MET A 1 -10.84 -20.12 -17.70
N THR A 2 -11.75 -21.08 -17.54
CA THR A 2 -11.81 -22.35 -18.32
C THR A 2 -12.23 -22.22 -19.79
N LYS A 3 -13.07 -21.24 -20.16
CA LYS A 3 -13.57 -21.08 -21.55
C LYS A 3 -12.49 -20.75 -22.60
N ALA A 4 -11.39 -20.11 -22.20
CA ALA A 4 -10.34 -19.72 -23.13
C ALA A 4 -9.55 -20.94 -23.67
N ILE A 5 -9.40 -21.99 -22.84
CA ILE A 5 -8.63 -23.18 -23.18
C ILE A 5 -9.45 -24.16 -24.02
N GLU A 6 -10.76 -24.29 -23.77
CA GLU A 6 -11.65 -25.16 -24.58
C GLU A 6 -11.76 -24.71 -26.04
N SER A 7 -11.57 -23.42 -26.33
CA SER A 7 -11.65 -22.89 -27.71
C SER A 7 -10.48 -23.30 -28.61
N LEU A 8 -9.34 -23.71 -28.02
CA LEU A 8 -8.10 -23.99 -28.76
C LEU A 8 -8.07 -25.38 -29.41
N VAL A 9 -8.86 -26.35 -28.94
CA VAL A 9 -8.91 -27.72 -29.50
C VAL A 9 -10.32 -28.33 -29.38
N PRO A 10 -11.20 -28.15 -30.38
CA PRO A 10 -12.52 -28.76 -30.37
C PRO A 10 -12.43 -30.30 -30.33
N GLY A 11 -12.99 -30.92 -29.30
CA GLY A 11 -12.99 -32.38 -29.12
C GLY A 11 -11.89 -32.94 -28.22
N SER A 12 -11.02 -32.11 -27.62
CA SER A 12 -10.10 -32.60 -26.59
C SER A 12 -10.86 -32.94 -25.31
N THR A 13 -10.78 -34.19 -24.85
CA THR A 13 -11.17 -34.57 -23.49
C THR A 13 -10.41 -33.67 -22.50
N PRO A 14 -11.09 -33.00 -21.54
CA PRO A 14 -10.41 -32.20 -20.54
C PRO A 14 -9.37 -33.06 -19.83
N ALA A 15 -8.10 -32.66 -19.87
CA ALA A 15 -7.08 -33.30 -19.07
C ALA A 15 -7.40 -32.99 -17.60
N PHE A 16 -7.78 -34.01 -16.82
CA PHE A 16 -7.91 -33.87 -15.38
C PHE A 16 -6.51 -33.74 -14.79
N LEU A 17 -6.09 -32.50 -14.52
CA LEU A 17 -4.82 -32.20 -13.88
C LEU A 17 -5.01 -32.23 -12.36
N THR A 18 -4.28 -33.11 -11.69
CA THR A 18 -4.13 -33.09 -10.24
C THR A 18 -2.77 -32.50 -9.90
N VAL A 19 -2.74 -31.54 -8.97
CA VAL A 19 -1.51 -30.90 -8.49
C VAL A 19 -1.32 -31.22 -7.03
N THR A 20 -0.08 -31.52 -6.65
CA THR A 20 0.35 -31.65 -5.26
C THR A 20 1.35 -30.55 -4.93
N VAL A 21 1.08 -29.79 -3.87
CA VAL A 21 1.96 -28.74 -3.35
C VAL A 21 2.40 -29.14 -1.96
N THR A 22 3.70 -29.10 -1.71
CA THR A 22 4.29 -29.36 -0.39
C THR A 22 5.08 -28.13 0.03
N GLU A 23 4.70 -27.54 1.15
CA GLU A 23 5.40 -26.42 1.77
C GLU A 23 6.09 -26.87 3.06
N THR A 24 7.32 -26.41 3.27
CA THR A 24 8.07 -26.61 4.51
C THR A 24 8.35 -25.26 5.11
N LEU A 25 7.92 -25.03 6.35
CA LEU A 25 8.07 -23.74 7.04
C LEU A 25 9.36 -23.75 7.88
N PRO A 26 10.48 -23.17 7.39
CA PRO A 26 11.72 -23.13 8.16
C PRO A 26 11.54 -22.30 9.44
N GLY A 27 12.16 -22.75 10.55
CA GLY A 27 12.07 -22.07 11.84
C GLY A 27 10.84 -22.41 12.68
N THR A 28 9.92 -23.23 12.16
CA THR A 28 8.79 -23.77 12.94
C THR A 28 9.05 -25.24 13.24
N ALA A 29 9.31 -25.61 14.50
CA ALA A 29 9.55 -26.99 14.87
C ALA A 29 8.30 -27.60 15.53
N GLY A 30 7.87 -28.75 15.02
CA GLY A 30 6.86 -29.58 15.68
C GLY A 30 7.40 -30.19 16.98
N HIS A 31 6.55 -30.91 17.71
CA HIS A 31 6.94 -31.59 18.95
C HIS A 31 8.03 -32.65 18.77
N ASP A 32 8.26 -33.11 17.53
CA ASP A 32 9.31 -34.03 17.12
C ASP A 32 10.61 -33.33 16.68
N GLY A 33 10.67 -32.00 16.79
CA GLY A 33 11.81 -31.18 16.36
C GLY A 33 11.95 -31.03 14.85
N GLN A 34 11.00 -31.52 14.05
CA GLN A 34 11.03 -31.39 12.60
C GLN A 34 10.29 -30.13 12.13
N PRO A 35 10.71 -29.51 11.00
CA PRO A 35 9.98 -28.42 10.39
C PRO A 35 8.52 -28.80 10.09
N HIS A 36 7.57 -27.93 10.42
CA HIS A 36 6.19 -28.16 10.01
C HIS A 36 6.09 -28.25 8.48
N LYS A 37 5.39 -29.28 8.02
CA LYS A 37 5.11 -29.53 6.60
C LYS A 37 3.62 -29.54 6.36
N HIS A 38 3.21 -28.85 5.31
CA HIS A 38 1.85 -28.88 4.80
C HIS A 38 1.84 -29.43 3.38
N THR A 39 0.92 -30.36 3.13
CA THR A 39 0.75 -30.97 1.81
C THR A 39 -0.70 -30.81 1.37
N TRP A 40 -0.90 -30.22 0.20
CA TRP A 40 -2.20 -30.07 -0.43
C TRP A 40 -2.21 -30.81 -1.76
N THR A 41 -3.30 -31.50 -2.06
CA THR A 41 -3.49 -32.17 -3.36
C THR A 41 -4.92 -31.94 -3.83
N GLY A 42 -5.09 -31.63 -5.11
CA GLY A 42 -6.39 -31.37 -5.70
C GLY A 42 -6.29 -30.76 -7.08
N ARG A 43 -7.38 -30.18 -7.56
CA ARG A 43 -7.35 -29.39 -8.79
C ARG A 43 -6.59 -28.08 -8.57
N PRO A 44 -5.97 -27.49 -9.61
CA PRO A 44 -5.21 -26.25 -9.48
C PRO A 44 -5.96 -25.11 -8.80
N ASP A 45 -7.24 -24.92 -9.16
CA ASP A 45 -8.11 -23.88 -8.60
C ASP A 45 -8.37 -24.08 -7.10
N GLU A 46 -8.71 -25.31 -6.71
CA GLU A 46 -8.98 -25.66 -5.31
C GLU A 46 -7.71 -25.57 -4.45
N VAL A 47 -6.57 -26.01 -4.97
CA VAL A 47 -5.28 -25.93 -4.26
C VAL A 47 -4.85 -24.48 -4.10
N ALA A 48 -5.01 -23.64 -5.13
CA ALA A 48 -4.70 -22.22 -5.05
C ALA A 48 -5.58 -21.50 -4.01
N GLU A 49 -6.90 -21.75 -4.00
CA GLU A 49 -7.82 -21.15 -3.03
C GLU A 49 -7.49 -21.58 -1.59
N ARG A 50 -7.18 -22.87 -1.38
CA ARG A 50 -6.80 -23.39 -0.06
C ARG A 50 -5.49 -22.79 0.43
N GLN A 51 -4.48 -22.69 -0.43
CA GLN A 51 -3.20 -22.10 -0.09
C GLN A 51 -3.37 -20.61 0.24
N PHE A 52 -4.10 -19.87 -0.59
CA PHE A 52 -4.39 -18.46 -0.34
C PHE A 52 -5.12 -18.27 1.00
N THR A 53 -6.14 -19.08 1.27
CA THR A 53 -6.90 -19.01 2.52
C THR A 53 -6.04 -19.35 3.75
N ALA A 54 -5.13 -20.32 3.63
CA ALA A 54 -4.24 -20.70 4.72
C ALA A 54 -3.21 -19.61 5.04
N LEU A 55 -2.69 -18.92 4.02
CA LEU A 55 -1.68 -17.88 4.18
C LEU A 55 -2.27 -16.51 4.55
N TYR A 56 -3.45 -16.17 4.01
CA TYR A 56 -4.00 -14.81 4.06
C TYR A 56 -5.40 -14.73 4.69
N GLY A 57 -5.98 -15.85 5.11
CA GLY A 57 -7.35 -15.93 5.60
C GLY A 57 -8.39 -15.99 4.46
N ARG A 58 -9.65 -16.25 4.80
CA ARG A 58 -10.73 -16.35 3.81
C ARG A 58 -11.02 -14.95 3.23
N PRO A 59 -11.02 -14.76 1.90
CA PRO A 59 -11.46 -13.50 1.31
C PRO A 59 -12.86 -13.17 1.84
N ARG A 60 -13.06 -11.97 2.39
CA ARG A 60 -14.41 -11.50 2.77
C ARG A 60 -15.19 -11.28 1.47
N THR A 61 -16.05 -12.23 1.11
CA THR A 61 -16.91 -12.14 -0.09
C THR A 61 -18.28 -11.52 0.20
N GLU A 62 -18.58 -11.21 1.46
CA GLU A 62 -19.81 -10.53 1.83
C GLU A 62 -19.55 -9.03 1.96
N THR A 63 -20.23 -8.24 1.12
CA THR A 63 -20.34 -6.79 1.27
C THR A 63 -21.16 -6.52 2.53
N GLU A 64 -20.48 -6.43 3.67
CA GLU A 64 -21.09 -6.08 4.94
C GLU A 64 -21.48 -4.59 4.89
N VAL A 65 -22.79 -4.31 4.80
CA VAL A 65 -23.31 -2.94 4.80
C VAL A 65 -23.28 -2.42 6.24
N SER A 66 -22.30 -1.57 6.54
CA SER A 66 -22.13 -0.93 7.84
C SER A 66 -23.32 0.00 8.17
N PRO A 67 -23.80 0.06 9.43
CA PRO A 67 -24.94 0.88 9.85
C PRO A 67 -24.59 2.37 10.10
N LEU A 68 -23.42 2.84 9.69
CA LEU A 68 -23.01 4.24 9.85
C LEU A 68 -23.50 5.07 8.66
N ASP A 69 -24.17 6.17 9.01
CA ASP A 69 -24.90 7.17 8.21
C ASP A 69 -24.37 7.44 6.77
N PRO A 70 -25.19 7.35 5.71
CA PRO A 70 -24.76 7.56 4.32
C PRO A 70 -24.40 9.00 3.96
N ALA A 71 -24.54 9.97 4.86
CA ALA A 71 -24.25 11.39 4.56
C ALA A 71 -22.76 11.78 4.74
N GLU A 72 -21.95 11.00 5.46
CA GLU A 72 -20.52 11.28 5.67
C GLU A 72 -19.57 10.34 4.90
N THR A 73 -20.11 9.35 4.17
CA THR A 73 -19.34 8.23 3.59
C THR A 73 -19.01 8.36 2.10
N ASP A 74 -19.38 9.45 1.42
CA ASP A 74 -19.26 9.55 -0.05
C ASP A 74 -17.81 9.73 -0.56
N TRP A 75 -16.82 9.94 0.33
CA TRP A 75 -15.41 10.04 -0.04
C TRP A 75 -14.59 8.77 0.26
N MET A 76 -15.17 7.79 0.98
CA MET A 76 -14.41 6.71 1.61
C MET A 76 -14.33 5.35 0.86
N PRO A 77 -15.08 5.05 -0.22
CA PRO A 77 -14.90 3.79 -0.96
C PRO A 77 -14.01 3.87 -2.21
N SER A 78 -13.54 5.05 -2.64
CA SER A 78 -12.65 5.20 -3.82
C SER A 78 -11.20 5.50 -3.51
N ALA A 79 -10.84 5.78 -2.25
CA ALA A 79 -9.45 5.84 -1.83
C ALA A 79 -8.90 4.41 -1.82
N ARG A 80 -8.55 3.91 -3.01
CA ARG A 80 -7.74 2.71 -3.16
C ARG A 80 -6.52 2.96 -2.30
N TRP A 81 -6.43 2.32 -1.15
CA TRP A 81 -5.24 2.37 -0.31
C TRP A 81 -4.04 2.17 -1.23
N TYR A 82 -3.24 3.21 -1.41
CA TYR A 82 -2.07 3.19 -2.29
C TYR A 82 -0.91 2.79 -1.39
N PRO A 83 -0.59 1.48 -1.25
CA PRO A 83 0.63 1.12 -0.55
C PRO A 83 1.76 1.86 -1.27
N LEU A 84 2.41 2.76 -0.54
CA LEU A 84 3.54 3.50 -1.06
C LEU A 84 4.64 2.49 -1.43
N ARG A 85 5.45 2.88 -2.40
CA ARG A 85 6.65 2.12 -2.77
C ARG A 85 7.81 3.07 -2.99
N PRO A 86 9.06 2.58 -2.89
CA PRO A 86 10.22 3.39 -3.21
C PRO A 86 10.11 4.01 -4.61
N GLY A 87 10.42 5.30 -4.71
CA GLY A 87 10.31 6.11 -5.92
C GLY A 87 8.98 6.86 -6.10
N ASP A 88 7.97 6.60 -5.27
CA ASP A 88 6.77 7.45 -5.25
C ASP A 88 7.12 8.85 -4.73
N LEU A 89 6.43 9.87 -5.26
CA LEU A 89 6.47 11.24 -4.75
C LEU A 89 5.15 11.56 -4.05
N VAL A 90 5.23 12.16 -2.87
CA VAL A 90 4.08 12.61 -2.10
C VAL A 90 4.16 14.13 -2.00
N HIS A 91 3.19 14.82 -2.57
CA HIS A 91 3.04 16.27 -2.43
C HIS A 91 1.92 16.59 -1.44
N ILE A 92 2.18 17.52 -0.53
CA ILE A 92 1.22 17.98 0.48
C ILE A 92 1.03 19.48 0.27
N HIS A 93 -0.21 19.89 0.02
CA HIS A 93 -0.58 21.30 -0.12
C HIS A 93 -1.14 21.85 1.19
N TYR A 94 -0.61 22.98 1.66
CA TYR A 94 -1.11 23.73 2.80
C TYR A 94 -1.77 25.02 2.35
N GLU A 95 -3.02 25.21 2.77
CA GLU A 95 -3.75 26.44 2.51
C GLU A 95 -3.24 27.58 3.41
N ALA A 96 -3.38 28.82 2.94
CA ALA A 96 -3.06 30.01 3.73
C ALA A 96 -3.93 30.09 4.99
N GLY A 97 -3.38 30.68 6.07
CA GLY A 97 -4.12 30.91 7.31
C GLY A 97 -4.18 29.73 8.27
N LEU A 98 -3.53 28.61 7.93
CA LEU A 98 -3.21 27.57 8.91
C LEU A 98 -2.18 28.13 9.91
N ALA A 99 -2.46 28.02 11.22
CA ALA A 99 -1.57 28.31 12.36
C ALA A 99 -0.20 28.97 12.06
N GLY A 100 -0.19 30.29 11.79
CA GLY A 100 1.05 31.05 11.63
C GLY A 100 1.68 31.03 10.23
N VAL A 101 1.04 30.39 9.25
CA VAL A 101 1.48 30.36 7.86
C VAL A 101 0.78 31.48 7.06
N PRO A 102 1.51 32.51 6.61
CA PRO A 102 0.92 33.69 5.96
C PRO A 102 0.46 33.44 4.52
N ALA A 103 0.98 32.41 3.85
CA ALA A 103 0.68 32.09 2.45
C ALA A 103 0.52 30.58 2.26
N ALA A 104 -0.24 30.18 1.23
CA ALA A 104 -0.28 28.78 0.85
C ALA A 104 1.11 28.32 0.39
N PHE A 105 1.48 27.10 0.75
CA PHE A 105 2.72 26.47 0.30
C PHE A 105 2.51 24.95 0.20
N GLY A 106 3.47 24.25 -0.42
CA GLY A 106 3.45 22.81 -0.45
C GLY A 106 4.83 22.22 -0.19
N GLU A 107 4.80 20.94 0.17
CA GLU A 107 5.97 20.11 0.40
C GLU A 107 5.91 18.92 -0.52
N THR A 108 7.06 18.51 -1.04
CA THR A 108 7.19 17.30 -1.87
C THR A 108 8.19 16.40 -1.21
N TYR A 109 7.78 15.17 -0.94
CA TYR A 109 8.57 14.11 -0.36
C TYR A 109 8.84 13.01 -1.38
N ILE A 110 9.97 12.33 -1.22
CA ILE A 110 10.28 11.10 -1.96
C ILE A 110 10.22 9.90 -1.01
N VAL A 111 9.58 8.83 -1.46
CA VAL A 111 9.53 7.55 -0.74
C VAL A 111 10.77 6.74 -1.09
N GLY A 112 11.50 6.28 -0.08
CA GLY A 112 12.68 5.42 -0.23
C GLY A 112 12.50 4.05 0.40
N ASP A 113 13.47 3.17 0.16
CA ASP A 113 13.63 1.93 0.92
C ASP A 113 14.44 2.24 2.18
N ALA A 114 13.90 1.92 3.36
CA ALA A 114 14.59 2.07 4.64
C ALA A 114 15.12 0.73 5.18
N GLY A 115 14.83 -0.38 4.49
CA GLY A 115 15.31 -1.71 4.86
C GLY A 115 16.78 -1.92 4.52
N THR A 116 17.44 -2.80 5.27
CA THR A 116 18.79 -3.25 4.91
C THR A 116 18.70 -4.35 3.86
N PRO A 117 19.64 -4.42 2.88
CA PRO A 117 19.69 -5.55 1.96
C PRO A 117 19.73 -6.89 2.71
N GLY A 118 18.70 -7.71 2.52
CA GLY A 118 18.58 -9.03 3.15
C GLY A 118 17.60 -9.10 4.35
N ASP A 119 16.92 -8.02 4.70
CA ASP A 119 15.93 -8.05 5.77
C ASP A 119 14.76 -9.01 5.45
N PRO A 120 14.36 -9.89 6.39
CA PRO A 120 13.31 -10.90 6.19
C PRO A 120 11.88 -10.36 6.40
N VAL A 121 11.73 -9.14 6.92
CA VAL A 121 10.46 -8.48 7.23
C VAL A 121 9.97 -7.66 6.01
N PRO A 122 8.67 -7.30 5.91
CA PRO A 122 8.22 -6.35 4.89
C PRO A 122 9.08 -5.10 4.98
N ARG A 123 9.64 -4.67 3.84
CA ARG A 123 10.62 -3.58 3.81
C ARG A 123 9.99 -2.31 4.37
N LEU A 124 10.61 -1.74 5.39
CA LEU A 124 10.27 -0.40 5.88
C LEU A 124 10.56 0.62 4.77
N LEU A 125 9.78 1.67 4.75
CA LEU A 125 9.91 2.79 3.82
C LEU A 125 10.42 4.02 4.56
N SER A 126 11.19 4.83 3.85
CA SER A 126 11.51 6.19 4.27
C SER A 126 10.66 7.19 3.49
N MET A 127 10.45 8.37 4.06
CA MET A 127 9.87 9.51 3.36
C MET A 127 10.67 10.75 3.74
N VAL A 128 11.34 11.34 2.75
CA VAL A 128 12.31 12.43 2.94
C VAL A 128 11.84 13.64 2.15
N LEU A 129 11.96 14.82 2.74
CA LEU A 129 11.61 16.08 2.09
C LEU A 129 12.55 16.31 0.91
N LEU A 130 11.98 16.42 -0.29
CA LEU A 130 12.70 16.68 -1.53
C LEU A 130 12.69 18.17 -1.89
N ALA A 131 11.56 18.85 -1.71
CA ALA A 131 11.38 20.26 -2.03
C ALA A 131 10.19 20.88 -1.29
N HIS A 132 10.18 22.21 -1.18
CA HIS A 132 9.02 22.98 -0.73
C HIS A 132 8.77 24.18 -1.66
N THR A 133 7.60 24.80 -1.54
CA THR A 133 7.23 25.99 -2.33
C THR A 133 7.15 27.28 -1.52
N LEU A 134 7.68 27.30 -0.29
CA LEU A 134 7.84 28.56 0.46
C LEU A 134 8.65 29.58 -0.38
N PRO A 135 8.31 30.87 -0.34
CA PRO A 135 9.07 31.90 -1.06
C PRO A 135 10.55 31.94 -0.67
N ASP A 136 11.43 32.27 -1.61
CA ASP A 136 12.87 32.45 -1.35
C ASP A 136 13.17 33.55 -0.30
N SER A 137 12.22 34.46 -0.08
CA SER A 137 12.30 35.49 0.95
C SER A 137 11.99 34.98 2.37
N THR A 138 11.59 33.70 2.52
CA THR A 138 11.27 33.10 3.82
C THR A 138 12.55 32.92 4.64
N PRO A 139 12.62 33.43 5.88
CA PRO A 139 13.77 33.21 6.75
C PRO A 139 14.10 31.72 6.91
N GLU A 140 15.40 31.37 6.95
CA GLU A 140 15.85 29.97 7.01
C GLU A 140 15.31 29.23 8.26
N ASP A 141 15.24 29.91 9.40
CA ASP A 141 14.67 29.34 10.63
C ASP A 141 13.18 29.02 10.46
N ASP A 142 12.44 29.87 9.74
CA ASP A 142 11.02 29.61 9.44
C ASP A 142 10.87 28.43 8.49
N VAL A 143 11.73 28.31 7.46
CA VAL A 143 11.74 27.14 6.57
C VAL A 143 11.95 25.84 7.36
N LYS A 144 12.92 25.81 8.28
CA LYS A 144 13.19 24.64 9.13
C LYS A 144 12.03 24.30 10.06
N ASN A 145 11.33 25.31 10.57
CA ASN A 145 10.20 25.11 11.48
C ASN A 145 8.90 24.73 10.77
N LEU A 146 8.75 25.11 9.50
CA LEU A 146 7.53 24.91 8.72
C LEU A 146 7.60 23.70 7.79
N THR A 147 8.78 23.12 7.56
CA THR A 147 8.94 22.01 6.63
C THR A 147 9.47 20.72 7.25
N GLY A 148 9.19 19.59 6.61
CA GLY A 148 9.70 18.28 7.00
C GLY A 148 8.94 17.62 8.14
N CYS A 149 7.77 18.15 8.55
CA CYS A 149 7.03 17.61 9.69
C CYS A 149 6.57 16.15 9.52
N TYR A 150 6.46 15.69 8.27
CA TYR A 150 6.12 14.31 7.92
C TYR A 150 7.32 13.46 7.50
N GLU A 151 8.56 13.92 7.67
CA GLU A 151 9.72 13.06 7.39
C GLU A 151 9.71 11.81 8.28
N ALA A 152 10.06 10.67 7.67
CA ALA A 152 10.13 9.38 8.33
C ALA A 152 11.38 8.63 7.86
N GLU A 153 12.28 8.28 8.78
CA GLU A 153 13.48 7.53 8.45
C GLU A 153 13.17 6.06 8.13
N ALA A 154 12.26 5.45 8.88
CA ALA A 154 11.83 4.07 8.67
C ALA A 154 10.42 3.85 9.26
N ALA A 155 9.43 3.61 8.40
CA ALA A 155 8.05 3.32 8.77
C ALA A 155 7.48 2.21 7.90
N ASP A 156 6.52 1.45 8.44
CA ASP A 156 5.73 0.48 7.67
C ASP A 156 4.79 1.19 6.68
N ASP A 157 4.22 2.32 7.10
CA ASP A 157 3.45 3.22 6.25
C ASP A 157 3.78 4.70 6.57
N PRO A 158 4.72 5.34 5.85
CA PRO A 158 5.03 6.74 6.06
C PRO A 158 3.91 7.67 5.60
N LEU A 159 2.87 7.18 4.90
CA LEU A 159 1.71 7.97 4.53
C LEU A 159 0.70 8.11 5.68
N TYR A 160 0.80 7.30 6.74
CA TYR A 160 -0.19 7.29 7.81
C TYR A 160 -0.39 8.69 8.41
N ALA A 161 0.68 9.31 8.91
CA ALA A 161 0.61 10.64 9.53
C ALA A 161 0.03 11.71 8.57
N PRO A 162 0.58 11.95 7.36
CA PRO A 162 0.02 12.97 6.46
C PRO A 162 -1.41 12.65 6.01
N TRP A 163 -1.78 11.38 5.86
CA TRP A 163 -3.15 10.99 5.51
C TRP A 163 -4.17 11.44 6.56
N PHE A 164 -3.86 11.25 7.84
CA PHE A 164 -4.77 11.58 8.94
C PHE A 164 -4.69 13.05 9.37
N GLU A 165 -3.50 13.64 9.35
CA GLU A 165 -3.24 14.99 9.85
C GLU A 165 -3.45 16.06 8.77
N ALA A 166 -2.77 15.94 7.62
CA ALA A 166 -2.94 16.86 6.50
C ALA A 166 -4.24 16.61 5.71
N LYS A 167 -4.88 15.45 5.88
CA LYS A 167 -6.10 15.00 5.19
C LYS A 167 -5.88 14.59 3.73
N PRO A 168 -6.64 13.60 3.22
CA PRO A 168 -6.41 13.05 1.89
C PRO A 168 -6.58 14.05 0.74
N HIS A 169 -7.46 15.04 0.91
CA HIS A 169 -7.71 16.06 -0.11
C HIS A 169 -6.52 17.02 -0.31
N ARG A 170 -5.56 17.05 0.63
CA ARG A 170 -4.35 17.87 0.51
C ARG A 170 -3.18 17.13 -0.12
N LEU A 171 -3.33 15.82 -0.36
CA LEU A 171 -2.27 14.95 -0.82
C LEU A 171 -2.36 14.74 -2.33
N THR A 172 -1.24 14.81 -3.02
CA THR A 172 -1.08 14.30 -4.39
C THR A 172 0.03 13.26 -4.41
N ILE A 173 -0.25 12.06 -4.90
CA ILE A 173 0.75 10.99 -4.99
C ILE A 173 1.06 10.75 -6.46
N VAL A 174 2.36 10.81 -6.82
CA VAL A 174 2.86 10.58 -8.16
C VAL A 174 3.73 9.33 -8.17
N ARG A 175 3.47 8.44 -9.12
CA ARG A 175 4.15 7.16 -9.31
C ARG A 175 4.54 7.01 -10.77
N ASP A 176 5.83 6.79 -11.04
CA ASP A 176 6.38 6.68 -12.40
C ASP A 176 5.95 7.86 -13.30
N GLY A 177 5.90 9.07 -12.73
CA GLY A 177 5.46 10.29 -13.43
C GLY A 177 3.95 10.40 -13.67
N ARG A 178 3.12 9.53 -13.08
CA ARG A 178 1.65 9.58 -13.17
C ARG A 178 1.02 9.86 -11.81
N VAL A 179 0.04 10.75 -11.77
CA VAL A 179 -0.77 10.98 -10.56
C VAL A 179 -1.61 9.72 -10.31
N VAL A 180 -1.43 9.11 -9.15
CA VAL A 180 -2.23 7.97 -8.69
C VAL A 180 -3.24 8.37 -7.62
N HIS A 181 -2.96 9.44 -6.86
CA HIS A 181 -3.91 10.06 -5.95
C HIS A 181 -3.92 11.57 -6.21
N ASP A 182 -5.09 12.13 -6.49
CA ASP A 182 -5.30 13.57 -6.69
C ASP A 182 -6.25 14.06 -5.59
N GLY A 183 -5.68 14.67 -4.55
CA GLY A 183 -6.44 15.20 -3.43
C GLY A 183 -7.31 16.40 -3.80
N GLY A 184 -7.01 17.07 -4.91
CA GLY A 184 -7.81 18.20 -5.40
C GLY A 184 -7.54 19.55 -4.71
N ALA A 185 -6.77 19.60 -3.61
CA ALA A 185 -6.25 20.87 -3.10
C ALA A 185 -5.24 21.46 -4.08
N LYS A 186 -5.45 22.73 -4.46
CA LYS A 186 -4.64 23.49 -5.41
C LYS A 186 -4.47 24.92 -4.93
#